data_AF-A0A7L3BH64-F1
#
_entry.id   AF-A0A7L3BH64-F1
#
_cell.length_a   1.000
_cell.length_b   1.000
_cell.length_c   1.000
_cell.angle_alpha   90.00
_cell.angle_beta   90.00
_cell.angle_gamma   90.00
#
_symmetry.space_group_name_H-M   'P 1'
#
loop_
_entity.id
_entity.type
_entity.pdbx_description
1 polymer ?
#
loop_
_entity_poly.entity_id
_entity_poly.type
_entity_poly.pdbx_seq_one_letter_code
_entity_poly.pdbx_strand_id
1 'polypeptide(L)' 'APRPCKETFNVFYHESDADTATALSPPWMENPYVKVDTVAAEHLSRPNADGGSGPVSGRVNRKTLRLGPLSRAGFYLA' A
#
# COMPACT_ATOMS: atom_id res chain seq x y z
N ALA A 1 13.65 -8.55 19.98
CA ALA A 1 13.53 -7.07 19.93
C ALA A 1 12.18 -6.71 19.33
N PRO A 2 11.45 -5.70 19.84
CA PRO A 2 10.24 -5.22 19.18
C PRO A 2 10.59 -4.73 17.77
N ARG A 3 9.75 -5.04 16.79
CA ARG A 3 9.92 -4.51 15.44
C ARG A 3 9.74 -2.99 15.47
N PRO A 4 10.57 -2.21 14.76
CA PRO A 4 10.40 -0.76 14.70
C PRO A 4 9.05 -0.43 14.05
N CYS A 5 8.30 0.50 14.66
CA CYS A 5 7.10 1.06 14.05
C CYS A 5 7.42 1.65 12.66
N LYS A 6 6.47 1.53 11.72
CA LYS A 6 6.59 2.07 10.37
C LYS A 6 5.36 2.91 10.05
N GLU A 7 5.60 4.01 9.34
CA GLU A 7 4.58 4.97 8.91
C GLU A 7 4.50 5.03 7.38
N THR A 8 4.87 3.91 6.74
CA THR A 8 4.94 3.74 5.28
C THR A 8 4.35 2.39 4.88
N PHE A 9 3.75 2.32 3.69
CA PHE A 9 3.38 1.06 3.03
C PHE A 9 3.93 1.03 1.60
N ASN A 10 4.07 -0.16 1.04
CA ASN A 10 4.45 -0.30 -0.37
C ASN A 10 3.19 -0.50 -1.22
N VAL A 11 3.24 -0.06 -2.47
CA VAL A 11 2.23 -0.38 -3.49
C VAL A 11 2.91 -1.16 -4.62
N PHE A 12 2.29 -2.24 -5.05
CA PHE A 12 2.76 -3.07 -6.15
C PHE A 12 1.65 -3.28 -7.19
N TYR A 13 2.04 -3.67 -8.40
CA TYR A 13 1.11 -4.16 -9.42
C TYR A 13 1.59 -5.46 -10.08
N HIS A 14 0.65 -6.25 -10.60
CA HIS A 14 0.94 -7.43 -11.41
C HIS A 14 -0.04 -7.52 -12.59
N GLU A 15 0.49 -7.52 -13.81
CA GLU A 15 -0.30 -7.62 -15.04
C GLU A 15 -0.70 -9.07 -15.34
N SER A 16 -1.95 -9.29 -15.79
CA SER A 16 -2.47 -10.59 -16.20
C SER A 16 -3.38 -10.46 -17.42
N ASP A 17 -3.40 -11.49 -18.26
CA ASP A 17 -4.30 -11.54 -19.43
C ASP A 17 -5.72 -12.02 -19.08
N ALA A 18 -5.94 -12.52 -17.87
CA ALA A 18 -7.24 -12.95 -17.35
C ALA A 18 -7.28 -12.87 -15.81
N ASP A 19 -8.47 -13.05 -15.23
CA ASP A 19 -8.61 -13.13 -13.78
C ASP A 19 -8.15 -14.49 -13.24
N THR A 20 -6.86 -14.62 -12.95
CA THR A 20 -6.19 -15.88 -12.59
C THR A 20 -5.64 -15.89 -11.16
N ALA A 21 -5.89 -14.84 -10.37
CA ALA A 21 -5.43 -14.77 -8.99
C ALA A 21 -6.08 -15.88 -8.14
N THR A 22 -5.31 -16.44 -7.23
CA THR A 22 -5.76 -17.41 -6.23
C THR A 22 -5.26 -16.97 -4.86
N ALA A 23 -5.60 -17.72 -3.81
CA ALA A 23 -5.09 -17.43 -2.47
C ALA A 23 -3.53 -17.43 -2.38
N LEU A 24 -2.85 -18.12 -3.30
CA LEU A 24 -1.40 -18.31 -3.28
C LEU A 24 -0.67 -17.83 -4.56
N SER A 25 -1.40 -17.41 -5.60
CA SER A 25 -0.83 -16.99 -6.88
C SER A 25 -1.44 -15.67 -7.34
N PRO A 26 -0.65 -14.69 -7.81
CA PRO A 26 0.82 -14.69 -7.81
C PRO A 26 1.38 -14.70 -6.37
N PRO A 27 2.59 -15.23 -6.13
CA PRO A 27 3.20 -15.24 -4.80
C PRO A 27 3.23 -13.84 -4.16
N TRP A 28 2.93 -13.76 -2.86
CA TRP A 28 2.83 -12.52 -2.08
C TRP A 28 4.20 -11.89 -1.78
N MET A 29 4.93 -11.51 -2.82
CA MET A 29 6.26 -10.93 -2.75
C MET A 29 6.62 -10.16 -4.03
N GLU A 30 7.65 -9.30 -3.93
CA GLU A 30 8.29 -8.73 -5.13
C GLU A 30 8.77 -9.83 -6.06
N ASN A 31 8.62 -9.60 -7.38
CA ASN A 31 8.85 -10.61 -8.41
C ASN A 31 8.00 -11.88 -8.17
N PRO A 32 6.70 -11.86 -8.53
CA PRO A 32 6.23 -11.30 -9.81
C PRO A 32 5.49 -9.95 -9.70
N TYR A 33 5.28 -9.44 -8.49
CA TYR A 33 4.76 -8.09 -8.30
C TYR A 33 5.84 -7.05 -8.57
N VAL A 34 5.51 -6.02 -9.34
CA VAL A 34 6.39 -4.89 -9.63
C VAL A 34 6.09 -3.78 -8.63
N LYS A 35 7.13 -3.33 -7.92
CA LYS A 35 7.01 -2.24 -6.95
C LYS A 35 6.77 -0.91 -7.64
N VAL A 36 5.73 -0.19 -7.22
CA VAL A 36 5.38 1.14 -7.72
C VAL A 36 6.06 2.22 -6.87
N ASP A 37 5.83 2.20 -5.57
CA ASP A 37 6.35 3.21 -4.63
C ASP A 37 6.36 2.66 -3.19
N THR A 38 7.15 3.30 -2.32
CA THR A 38 6.98 3.22 -0.87
C THR A 38 6.27 4.49 -0.42
N VAL A 39 4.96 4.39 -0.19
CA VAL A 39 4.09 5.52 0.17
C VAL A 39 4.21 5.83 1.65
N ALA A 40 4.61 7.06 1.96
CA ALA A 40 4.60 7.63 3.30
C ALA A 40 3.35 8.50 3.53
N ALA A 41 2.96 8.65 4.79
CA ALA A 41 1.95 9.62 5.20
C ALA A 41 2.56 11.02 5.33
N GLU A 42 1.89 12.05 4.78
CA GLU A 42 2.22 13.45 5.02
C GLU A 42 1.68 13.94 6.37
N HIS A 43 0.51 13.44 6.75
CA HIS A 43 -0.17 13.73 8.00
C HIS A 43 -0.26 12.48 8.85
N LEU A 44 0.41 12.50 10.00
CA LEU A 44 0.34 11.44 11.00
C LEU A 44 -0.79 11.73 11.98
N SER A 45 -1.67 10.75 12.17
CA SER A 45 -2.68 10.78 13.21
C SER A 45 -2.01 10.58 14.57
N ARG A 46 -2.12 11.58 15.46
CA ARG A 46 -1.58 11.47 16.82
C ARG A 46 -2.71 11.19 17.81
N PRO A 47 -2.54 10.23 18.74
CA PRO A 47 -3.38 10.15 19.92
C PRO A 47 -3.28 11.46 20.71
N ASN A 48 -4.36 11.88 21.35
CA ASN A 48 -4.34 13.07 22.21
C ASN A 48 -3.29 12.87 23.32
N ALA A 49 -2.48 13.91 23.57
CA ALA A 49 -1.39 13.87 24.54
C ALA A 49 -1.84 13.56 25.97
N ASP A 50 -3.14 13.76 26.28
CA ASP A 50 -3.69 13.68 27.63
C ASP A 50 -4.43 12.38 27.94
N GLY A 51 -4.28 11.32 27.12
CA GLY A 51 -4.94 10.03 27.35
C GLY A 51 -6.47 10.06 27.23
N GLY A 52 -7.04 11.17 26.78
CA GLY A 52 -8.47 11.37 26.61
C GLY A 52 -9.04 10.72 25.34
N SER A 53 -10.20 10.10 25.47
CA SER A 53 -11.06 9.51 24.43
C SER A 53 -11.63 10.50 23.40
N GLY A 54 -10.96 11.65 23.21
CA GLY A 54 -11.32 12.64 22.19
C GLY A 54 -11.02 12.15 20.77
N PRO A 55 -11.66 12.72 19.74
CA PRO A 55 -11.46 12.30 18.36
C PRO A 55 -9.99 12.44 17.97
N VAL A 56 -9.44 11.40 17.35
CA VAL A 56 -8.07 11.40 16.81
C VAL A 56 -7.96 12.55 15.81
N SER A 57 -7.13 13.54 16.12
CA SER A 57 -6.79 14.60 15.19
C SER A 57 -5.91 14.01 14.08
N GLY A 58 -6.51 13.75 12.92
CA GLY A 58 -5.81 13.25 11.73
C GLY A 58 -6.42 13.82 10.46
N ARG A 59 -5.57 14.11 9.47
CA ARG A 59 -6.02 14.43 8.11
C ARG A 59 -5.82 13.21 7.22
N VAL A 60 -6.75 12.98 6.30
CA VAL A 60 -6.63 11.92 5.30
C VAL A 60 -5.51 12.27 4.32
N ASN A 61 -4.58 11.34 4.11
CA ASN A 61 -3.52 11.47 3.11
C ASN A 61 -4.02 11.03 1.73
N ARG A 62 -3.54 11.68 0.66
CA ARG A 62 -3.84 11.29 -0.73
C ARG A 62 -2.57 11.26 -1.56
N LYS A 63 -2.30 10.14 -2.23
CA LYS A 63 -1.19 9.96 -3.16
C LYS A 63 -1.73 9.52 -4.52
N THR A 64 -1.24 10.13 -5.58
CA THR A 64 -1.50 9.70 -6.96
C THR A 64 -0.24 9.04 -7.51
N LEU A 65 -0.36 7.81 -8.01
CA LEU A 65 0.73 7.03 -8.58
C LEU A 65 0.45 6.74 -10.05
N ARG A 66 1.50 6.68 -10.87
CA ARG A 66 1.41 6.27 -12.28
C ARG A 66 1.91 4.83 -12.41
N LEU A 67 1.17 4.00 -13.14
CA LEU A 67 1.48 2.61 -13.42
C LEU A 67 1.77 2.44 -14.92
N GLY A 68 2.80 1.67 -15.27
CA GLY A 68 3.04 1.24 -16.65
C GLY A 68 4.29 1.80 -17.33
N PRO A 69 4.43 1.58 -18.66
CA PRO A 69 3.37 1.17 -19.60
C PRO A 69 2.80 -0.23 -19.32
N LEU A 70 1.48 -0.36 -19.43
CA LEU A 70 0.77 -1.63 -19.31
C LEU A 70 0.53 -2.22 -20.71
N SER A 71 0.56 -3.55 -20.81
CA SER A 71 0.50 -4.28 -22.08
C SER A 71 -0.42 -5.50 -22.06
N ARG A 72 -0.77 -6.04 -20.88
CA ARG A 72 -1.70 -7.19 -20.76
C ARG A 72 -3.16 -6.73 -20.65
N ALA A 73 -4.08 -7.70 -20.66
CA ALA A 73 -5.52 -7.42 -20.61
C ALA A 73 -5.98 -6.72 -19.31
N GLY A 74 -5.29 -6.92 -18.18
CA GLY A 74 -5.60 -6.31 -16.90
C GLY A 74 -4.46 -6.40 -15.89
N PHE A 75 -4.71 -5.96 -14.66
CA PHE A 75 -3.73 -6.00 -13.57
C PHE A 75 -4.38 -6.04 -12.19
N TYR A 76 -3.62 -6.49 -11.19
CA TYR A 76 -3.95 -6.42 -9.77
C TYR A 76 -3.06 -5.39 -9.05
N LEU A 77 -3.57 -4.79 -7.98
CA LEU A 77 -2.80 -3.96 -7.04
C LEU A 77 -2.69 -4.66 -5.69
N ALA A 78 -1.53 -4.53 -5.05
CA ALA A 78 -1.22 -5.09 -3.73
C ALA A 78 -0.47 -4.09 -2.84
#